data_AF-A0A2Z6QXS1-F1
#
_entry.id   AF-A0A2Z6QXS1-F1
#
_cell.length_a   1.000
_cell.length_b   1.000
_cell.length_c   1.000
_cell.angle_alpha   90.00
_cell.angle_beta   90.00
_cell.angle_gamma   90.00
#
_symmetry.space_group_name_H-M   'P 1'
#
loop_
_entity.id
_entity.type
_entity.pdbx_description
1 polymer ?
#
loop_
_entity_poly.entity_id
_entity_poly.type
_entity_poly.pdbx_seq_one_letter_code
_entity_poly.pdbx_strand_id
1 'polypeptide(L)'
;MRIYSKAEKSSLAFYLNECGLKSKMDMPIHHMNKYYERALKEPDFMLVKQMREVAKYCIIDALSYQRLIVKYNAINEYREVASVAFISLYDSHYFAVGIKVRNLLSAGAWREGILTSTISCEQTETGKYPGAYVFPLIKGLENR
;
A
#
# COMPACT_ATOMS: atom_id res chain seq x y z
N MET A 1 16.79 -3.25 11.78
CA MET A 1 15.99 -2.70 10.66
C MET A 1 14.54 -2.69 11.10
N ARG A 2 13.95 -1.52 11.37
CA ARG A 2 12.57 -1.40 11.87
C ARG A 2 11.65 -1.48 10.65
N ILE A 3 11.12 -2.67 10.39
CA ILE A 3 10.21 -2.93 9.26
C ILE A 3 8.87 -2.30 9.64
N TYR A 4 8.68 -1.06 9.17
CA TYR A 4 7.56 -0.14 9.40
C TYR A 4 7.46 0.46 10.82
N SER A 5 7.40 1.79 10.87
CA SER A 5 6.86 2.51 12.03
C SER A 5 5.41 2.08 12.23
N LYS A 6 4.98 2.02 13.50
CA LYS A 6 3.63 1.68 13.96
C LYS A 6 2.51 2.15 13.01
N ALA A 7 1.36 1.47 13.09
CA ALA A 7 0.08 1.76 12.44
C ALA A 7 -0.51 3.20 12.63
N GLU A 8 0.30 4.18 13.01
CA GLU A 8 -0.13 5.50 13.47
C GLU A 8 -0.39 6.48 12.32
N LYS A 9 0.10 6.28 11.09
CA LYS A 9 -0.15 7.20 9.95
C LYS A 9 -0.15 6.48 8.60
N SER A 10 -1.29 6.54 7.89
CA SER A 10 -1.49 5.98 6.54
C SER A 10 -1.98 7.02 5.52
N SER A 11 -1.95 8.31 5.88
CA SER A 11 -2.42 9.38 5.01
C SER A 11 -1.42 9.65 3.87
N LEU A 12 -1.92 10.09 2.73
CA LEU A 12 -1.07 10.50 1.59
C LEU A 12 -0.04 11.54 2.00
N ALA A 13 -0.45 12.52 2.83
CA ALA A 13 0.44 13.56 3.33
C ALA A 13 1.61 13.01 4.17
N PHE A 14 1.37 11.94 4.95
CA PHE A 14 2.43 11.28 5.71
C PHE A 14 3.50 10.69 4.80
N TYR A 15 3.09 9.89 3.80
CA TYR A 15 4.02 9.25 2.87
C TYR A 15 4.77 10.27 1.99
N LEU A 16 4.10 11.35 1.57
CA LEU A 16 4.77 12.44 0.84
C LEU A 16 5.89 13.06 1.67
N ASN A 17 5.64 13.33 2.94
CA ASN A 17 6.64 13.90 3.85
C ASN A 17 7.80 12.92 4.11
N GLU A 18 7.48 11.64 4.33
CA GLU A 18 8.49 10.59 4.51
C GLU A 18 9.42 10.48 3.29
N CYS A 19 8.88 10.65 2.08
CA CYS A 19 9.64 10.64 0.83
C CYS A 19 10.34 11.96 0.49
N GLY A 20 10.19 13.01 1.31
CA GLY A 20 10.70 14.36 1.02
C GLY A 20 10.05 15.00 -0.22
N LEU A 21 8.83 14.59 -0.58
CA LEU A 21 8.07 15.13 -1.71
C LEU A 21 7.25 16.35 -1.27
N LYS A 22 6.93 17.24 -2.23
CA LYS A 22 6.10 18.42 -1.97
C LYS A 22 4.76 18.00 -1.36
N SER A 23 4.37 18.71 -0.29
CA SER A 23 3.13 18.43 0.43
C SER A 23 1.89 18.62 -0.44
N LYS A 24 0.88 17.79 -0.17
CA LYS A 24 -0.47 17.88 -0.73
C LYS A 24 -1.10 19.22 -0.34
N MET A 25 -1.95 19.77 -1.21
CA MET A 25 -2.88 20.86 -0.86
C MET A 25 -4.02 20.27 -0.02
N ASP A 26 -4.24 20.72 1.20
CA ASP A 26 -5.34 20.20 2.03
C ASP A 26 -6.63 21.02 1.80
N MET A 27 -7.73 20.32 1.53
CA MET A 27 -9.06 20.93 1.34
C MET A 27 -10.07 20.15 2.19
N PRO A 28 -10.55 20.75 3.29
CA PRO A 28 -11.57 20.10 4.12
C PRO A 28 -12.84 19.79 3.33
N ILE A 29 -13.44 18.63 3.57
CA ILE A 29 -14.58 18.15 2.79
C ILE A 29 -15.78 19.11 2.85
N HIS A 30 -16.03 19.72 4.01
CA HIS A 30 -17.10 20.69 4.21
C HIS A 30 -16.90 21.95 3.35
N HIS A 31 -15.65 22.34 3.10
CA HIS A 31 -15.31 23.49 2.27
C HIS A 31 -15.58 23.19 0.79
N MET A 32 -15.17 21.99 0.34
CA MET A 32 -15.44 21.52 -1.01
C MET A 32 -16.94 21.38 -1.27
N ASN A 33 -17.70 20.78 -0.34
CA ASN A 33 -19.16 20.63 -0.45
C ASN A 33 -19.85 21.99 -0.57
N LYS A 34 -19.43 22.99 0.21
CA LYS A 34 -19.94 24.36 0.13
C LYS A 34 -19.72 24.99 -1.25
N TYR A 35 -18.60 24.69 -1.92
CA TYR A 35 -18.33 25.17 -3.27
C TYR A 35 -19.25 24.49 -4.30
N TYR A 36 -19.46 23.18 -4.17
CA TYR A 36 -20.39 22.45 -5.04
C TYR A 36 -21.85 22.91 -4.84
N GLU A 37 -22.31 23.11 -3.60
CA GLU A 37 -23.66 23.60 -3.32
C GLU A 37 -23.92 24.99 -3.93
N ARG A 38 -22.90 25.86 -3.91
CA ARG A 38 -22.96 27.17 -4.57
C ARG A 38 -22.96 27.03 -6.08
N ALA A 39 -22.22 26.06 -6.62
CA ALA A 39 -22.18 25.79 -8.06
C ALA A 39 -23.53 25.48 -8.67
N LEU A 40 -24.43 24.92 -7.86
CA LEU A 40 -25.79 24.56 -8.26
C LEU A 40 -26.77 25.75 -8.26
N LYS A 41 -26.42 26.89 -7.65
CA LYS A 41 -27.34 28.00 -7.34
C LYS A 41 -27.07 29.29 -8.16
N GLU A 42 -26.92 29.15 -9.47
CA GLU A 42 -26.58 30.19 -10.47
C GLU A 42 -25.08 30.57 -10.58
N PRO A 43 -24.58 30.86 -11.79
CA PRO A 43 -23.16 31.14 -12.02
C PRO A 43 -22.76 32.57 -11.64
N ASP A 44 -21.83 32.68 -10.69
CA ASP A 44 -21.16 33.93 -10.30
C ASP A 44 -19.64 33.84 -10.59
N PHE A 45 -18.96 34.97 -10.78
CA PHE A 45 -17.49 35.03 -10.95
C PHE A 45 -16.75 34.38 -9.78
N MET A 46 -17.25 34.55 -8.54
CA MET A 46 -16.66 33.91 -7.36
C MET A 46 -16.78 32.39 -7.38
N LEU A 47 -17.79 31.85 -8.07
CA LEU A 47 -17.96 30.41 -8.26
C LEU A 47 -16.86 29.82 -9.15
N VAL A 48 -16.52 30.50 -10.25
CA VAL A 48 -15.47 30.05 -11.17
C VAL A 48 -14.13 29.90 -10.45
N LYS A 49 -13.81 30.84 -9.56
CA LYS A 49 -12.60 30.78 -8.74
C LYS A 49 -12.61 29.59 -7.76
N GLN A 50 -13.74 29.37 -7.08
CA GLN A 50 -13.91 28.24 -6.14
C GLN A 50 -13.78 26.89 -6.85
N MET A 51 -14.44 26.73 -7.99
CA MET A 51 -14.34 25.50 -8.78
C MET A 51 -12.93 25.26 -9.33
N ARG A 52 -12.21 26.32 -9.72
CA ARG A 52 -10.80 26.23 -10.12
C ARG A 52 -9.90 25.76 -8.97
N GLU A 53 -10.19 26.17 -7.73
CA GLU A 53 -9.46 25.69 -6.55
C GLU A 53 -9.71 24.19 -6.30
N VAL A 54 -10.95 23.72 -6.44
CA VAL A 54 -11.28 22.28 -6.36
C VAL A 54 -10.53 21.50 -7.43
N ALA A 55 -10.57 21.96 -8.68
CA ALA A 55 -9.85 21.31 -9.78
C ALA A 55 -8.34 21.23 -9.52
N LYS A 56 -7.74 22.32 -9.02
CA LYS A 56 -6.32 22.36 -8.64
C LYS A 56 -6.00 21.36 -7.52
N TYR A 57 -6.85 21.28 -6.51
CA TYR A 57 -6.72 20.29 -5.43
C TYR A 57 -6.70 18.86 -5.98
N CYS A 58 -7.68 18.48 -6.81
CA CYS A 58 -7.77 17.15 -7.40
C CYS A 58 -6.55 16.79 -8.26
N ILE A 59 -6.07 17.74 -9.07
CA ILE A 59 -4.87 17.54 -9.91
C ILE A 59 -3.63 17.29 -9.03
N ILE A 60 -3.43 18.11 -7.99
CA ILE A 60 -2.29 17.94 -7.08
C ILE A 60 -2.37 16.61 -6.36
N ASP A 61 -3.57 16.21 -5.91
CA ASP A 61 -3.77 14.96 -5.16
C ASP A 61 -3.43 13.72 -6.02
N ALA A 62 -3.96 13.67 -7.25
CA ALA A 62 -3.69 12.59 -8.20
C ALA A 62 -2.20 12.51 -8.58
N LEU A 63 -1.56 13.64 -8.88
CA LEU A 63 -0.14 13.70 -9.21
C LEU A 63 0.76 13.32 -8.02
N SER A 64 0.36 13.67 -6.80
CA SER A 64 1.14 13.35 -5.60
C SER A 64 1.23 11.84 -5.38
N TYR A 65 0.12 11.12 -5.58
CA TYR A 65 0.12 9.66 -5.50
C TYR A 65 0.98 9.01 -6.59
N GLN A 66 0.90 9.50 -7.84
CA GLN A 66 1.76 9.00 -8.93
C GLN A 66 3.25 9.19 -8.63
N ARG A 67 3.64 10.35 -8.05
CA ARG A 67 5.03 10.61 -7.63
C ARG A 67 5.50 9.62 -6.58
N LEU A 68 4.64 9.23 -5.63
CA LEU A 68 4.98 8.21 -4.63
C LEU A 68 5.22 6.85 -5.27
N ILE A 69 4.34 6.40 -6.16
CA ILE A 69 4.51 5.12 -6.87
C ILE A 69 5.87 5.07 -7.58
N VAL A 70 6.24 6.15 -8.26
CA VAL A 70 7.54 6.27 -8.93
C VAL A 70 8.69 6.28 -7.91
N LYS A 71 8.57 7.06 -6.83
CA LYS A 71 9.62 7.20 -5.79
C LYS A 71 9.92 5.86 -5.08
N TYR A 72 8.89 5.08 -4.78
CA TYR A 72 9.01 3.75 -4.18
C TYR A 72 9.32 2.66 -5.19
N ASN A 73 9.36 2.96 -6.50
CA ASN A 73 9.55 1.96 -7.54
C ASN A 73 8.52 0.81 -7.47
N ALA A 74 7.32 1.08 -6.93
CA ALA A 74 6.39 0.05 -6.48
C ALA A 74 5.95 -0.90 -7.60
N ILE A 75 5.69 -0.37 -8.80
CA ILE A 75 5.29 -1.19 -9.96
C ILE A 75 6.38 -2.19 -10.34
N ASN A 76 7.64 -1.78 -10.32
CA ASN A 76 8.75 -2.67 -10.67
C ASN A 76 8.93 -3.74 -9.60
N GLU A 77 8.82 -3.39 -8.32
CA GLU A 77 8.86 -4.38 -7.23
C GLU A 77 7.75 -5.44 -7.37
N TYR A 78 6.52 -5.02 -7.62
CA TYR A 78 5.40 -5.94 -7.85
C TYR A 78 5.59 -6.78 -9.11
N ARG A 79 6.16 -6.20 -10.18
CA ARG A 79 6.46 -6.92 -11.41
C ARG A 79 7.50 -8.01 -11.21
N GLU A 80 8.56 -7.75 -10.44
CA GLU A 80 9.56 -8.78 -10.09
C GLU A 80 8.92 -9.92 -9.30
N VAL A 81 8.07 -9.59 -8.31
CA VAL A 81 7.34 -10.60 -7.53
C VAL A 81 6.40 -11.43 -8.41
N ALA A 82 5.68 -10.78 -9.34
CA ALA A 82 4.82 -11.45 -10.30
C ALA A 82 5.59 -12.43 -11.19
N SER A 83 6.74 -12.00 -11.69
CA SER A 83 7.66 -12.80 -12.51
C SER A 83 8.17 -14.04 -11.75
N VAL A 84 8.68 -13.84 -10.54
CA VAL A 84 9.22 -14.93 -9.70
C VAL A 84 8.12 -15.91 -9.30
N ALA A 85 6.95 -15.43 -8.89
CA ALA A 85 5.87 -16.28 -8.39
C ALA A 85 4.93 -16.81 -9.48
N PHE A 86 5.18 -16.50 -10.76
CA PHE A 86 4.32 -16.88 -11.90
C PHE A 86 2.86 -16.43 -11.80
N ILE A 87 2.61 -15.26 -11.19
CA ILE A 87 1.26 -14.72 -11.00
C ILE A 87 1.07 -13.44 -11.82
N SER A 88 -0.17 -12.95 -11.92
CA SER A 88 -0.43 -11.67 -12.56
C SER A 88 0.12 -10.49 -11.73
N LEU A 89 0.41 -9.36 -12.40
CA LEU A 89 0.79 -8.13 -11.70
C LEU A 89 -0.32 -7.70 -10.73
N TYR A 90 -1.59 -7.89 -11.10
CA TYR A 90 -2.74 -7.64 -10.22
C TYR A 90 -2.65 -8.46 -8.93
N ASP A 91 -2.41 -9.77 -9.04
CA ASP A 91 -2.33 -10.64 -7.86
C ASP A 91 -1.12 -10.34 -6.98
N SER A 92 -0.03 -9.87 -7.60
CA SER A 92 1.15 -9.45 -6.86
C SER A 92 0.86 -8.23 -5.97
N HIS A 93 0.00 -7.31 -6.45
CA HIS A 93 -0.35 -6.08 -5.76
C HIS A 93 -1.46 -6.26 -4.72
N TYR A 94 -2.55 -6.95 -5.08
CA TYR A 94 -3.76 -6.99 -4.26
C TYR A 94 -3.82 -8.15 -3.26
N PHE A 95 -3.17 -9.29 -3.57
CA PHE A 95 -3.21 -10.45 -2.69
C PHE A 95 -1.98 -10.56 -1.80
N ALA A 96 -2.15 -11.19 -0.63
CA ALA A 96 -1.09 -11.43 0.33
C ALA A 96 -0.02 -12.41 -0.21
N VAL A 97 1.00 -12.69 0.59
CA VAL A 97 2.14 -13.52 0.18
C VAL A 97 1.77 -14.99 -0.06
N GLY A 98 0.71 -15.49 0.56
CA GLY A 98 0.29 -16.90 0.44
C GLY A 98 0.05 -17.35 -1.01
N ILE A 99 -0.60 -16.53 -1.85
CA ILE A 99 -0.84 -16.90 -3.26
C ILE A 99 0.48 -16.98 -4.05
N LYS A 100 1.43 -16.11 -3.73
CA LYS A 100 2.74 -16.02 -4.37
C LYS A 100 3.54 -17.30 -4.11
N VAL A 101 3.60 -17.70 -2.84
CA VAL A 101 4.30 -18.92 -2.41
C VAL A 101 3.63 -20.17 -2.98
N ARG A 102 2.29 -20.24 -2.91
CA ARG A 102 1.54 -21.39 -3.45
C ARG A 102 1.84 -21.60 -4.93
N ASN A 103 1.75 -20.56 -5.73
CA ASN A 103 1.95 -20.67 -7.17
C ASN A 103 3.41 -20.99 -7.54
N LEU A 104 4.38 -20.40 -6.82
CA LEU A 104 5.79 -20.74 -6.95
C LEU A 104 6.07 -22.23 -6.66
N LEU A 105 5.51 -22.76 -5.57
CA LEU A 105 5.65 -24.17 -5.21
C LEU A 105 4.98 -25.10 -6.23
N SER A 106 3.77 -24.76 -6.68
CA SER A 106 3.07 -25.51 -7.73
C SER A 106 3.86 -25.53 -9.04
N ALA A 107 4.48 -24.41 -9.43
CA ALA A 107 5.34 -24.37 -10.61
C ALA A 107 6.59 -25.25 -10.47
N GLY A 108 7.19 -25.31 -9.27
CA GLY A 108 8.30 -26.21 -8.97
C GLY A 108 7.87 -27.68 -9.01
N ALA A 109 6.77 -28.02 -8.34
CA ALA A 109 6.20 -29.37 -8.32
C ALA A 109 5.86 -29.87 -9.74
N TRP A 110 5.29 -29.00 -10.58
CA TRP A 110 4.98 -29.33 -11.97
C TRP A 110 6.22 -29.74 -12.78
N ARG A 111 7.37 -29.07 -12.58
CA ARG A 111 8.63 -29.44 -13.26
C ARG A 111 9.13 -30.82 -12.87
N GLU A 112 8.82 -31.25 -11.65
CA GLU A 112 9.14 -32.59 -11.12
C GLU A 112 8.05 -33.63 -11.44
N GLY A 113 7.03 -33.28 -12.22
CA GLY A 113 5.91 -34.18 -12.55
C GLY A 113 4.94 -34.41 -11.38
N ILE A 114 4.94 -33.55 -10.37
CA ILE A 114 4.07 -33.63 -9.19
C ILE A 114 2.84 -32.74 -9.39
N LEU A 115 1.66 -33.31 -9.22
CA LEU A 115 0.40 -32.58 -9.26
C LEU A 115 0.07 -31.98 -7.89
N THR A 116 -0.17 -30.67 -7.83
CA THR A 116 -0.58 -29.97 -6.60
C THR A 116 -2.07 -29.62 -6.62
N SER A 117 -2.76 -29.83 -5.50
CA SER A 117 -4.15 -29.39 -5.33
C SER A 117 -4.21 -27.92 -4.88
N THR A 118 -5.16 -27.16 -5.43
CA THR A 118 -5.50 -25.81 -4.96
C THR A 118 -6.66 -25.80 -3.98
N ILE A 119 -7.23 -26.97 -3.65
CA ILE A 119 -8.35 -27.13 -2.72
C ILE A 119 -7.84 -26.87 -1.29
N SER A 120 -8.56 -26.04 -0.54
CA SER A 120 -8.26 -25.81 0.87
C SER A 120 -8.47 -27.09 1.68
N CYS A 121 -7.49 -27.45 2.51
CA CYS A 121 -7.69 -28.50 3.50
C CYS A 121 -8.73 -28.04 4.53
N GLU A 122 -9.75 -28.85 4.78
CA GLU A 122 -10.77 -28.57 5.80
C GLU A 122 -10.19 -28.63 7.22
N GLN A 123 -9.12 -29.40 7.41
CA GLN A 123 -8.41 -29.49 8.67
C GLN A 123 -7.33 -28.40 8.72
N THR A 124 -7.71 -27.22 9.18
CA THR A 124 -6.73 -26.18 9.55
C THR A 124 -6.21 -26.46 10.94
N GLU A 125 -4.90 -26.70 11.07
CA GLU A 125 -4.25 -26.77 12.37
C GLU A 125 -4.37 -25.42 13.09
N THR A 126 -4.89 -25.47 14.32
CA THR A 126 -5.09 -24.28 15.17
C THR A 126 -3.92 -24.00 16.12
N GLY A 127 -2.88 -24.83 16.09
CA GLY A 127 -1.69 -24.72 16.94
C GLY A 127 -0.55 -23.92 16.31
N LYS A 128 0.29 -23.31 17.16
CA LYS A 128 1.58 -22.74 16.74
C LYS A 128 2.68 -23.76 16.99
N TYR A 129 3.55 -23.94 16.00
CA TYR A 129 4.79 -24.70 16.18
C TYR A 129 5.81 -23.91 17.01
N PRO A 130 6.68 -24.58 17.79
CA PRO A 130 7.80 -23.91 18.45
C PRO A 130 8.61 -23.09 17.43
N GLY A 131 8.78 -21.80 17.72
CA GLY A 131 9.53 -20.87 16.88
C GLY A 131 11.02 -20.85 17.24
N ALA A 132 11.68 -19.74 16.90
CA ALA A 132 13.07 -19.52 17.27
C ALA A 132 13.27 -19.45 18.79
N TYR A 133 14.40 -19.98 19.26
CA TYR A 133 14.85 -19.79 20.64
C TYR A 133 15.42 -18.38 20.82
N VAL A 134 14.96 -17.66 21.84
CA VAL A 134 15.45 -16.33 22.19
C VAL A 134 16.24 -16.44 23.50
N PHE A 135 17.53 -16.15 23.44
CA PHE A 135 18.39 -16.12 24.62
C PHE A 135 17.86 -15.10 25.65
N PRO A 136 17.93 -15.40 26.95
CA PRO A 136 17.54 -14.45 27.98
C PRO A 136 18.45 -13.22 27.91
N LEU A 137 17.84 -12.04 27.79
CA LEU A 137 18.58 -10.79 27.72
C LEU A 137 19.07 -10.40 29.12
N ILE A 138 20.35 -10.06 29.26
CA ILE A 138 20.87 -9.40 30.47
C ILE A 138 20.44 -7.94 30.39
N LYS A 139 19.50 -7.53 31.25
CA LYS A 139 19.01 -6.16 31.30
C LYS A 139 19.95 -5.29 32.13
N GLY A 140 20.39 -4.16 31.57
CA GLY A 140 21.22 -3.17 32.26
C GLY A 140 21.66 -2.08 31.31
N LEU A 141 22.11 -0.93 31.85
CA LEU A 141 22.84 0.07 31.07
C LEU A 141 24.29 -0.41 30.95
N GLU A 142 24.78 -0.53 29.73
CA GLU A 142 26.18 -0.79 29.46
C GLU A 142 26.94 0.52 29.70
N ASN A 143 27.67 0.63 30.81
CA ASN A 143 28.57 1.75 31.04
C ASN A 143 29.72 1.64 30.03
N ARG A 144 29.72 2.51 29.01
CA ARG A 144 30.85 2.71 28.10
C ARG A 144 31.86 3.69 28.68
#